data_AF-A0A953JN20-F1
#
_entry.id   AF-A0A953JN20-F1
#
_cell.length_a   1.000
_cell.length_b   1.000
_cell.length_c   1.000
_cell.angle_alpha   90.00
_cell.angle_beta   90.00
_cell.angle_gamma   90.00
#
_symmetry.space_group_name_H-M   'P 1'
#
loop_
_entity.id
_entity.type
_entity.pdbx_description
1 polymer ?
#
loop_
_entity_poly.entity_id
_entity_poly.type
_entity_poly.pdbx_seq_one_letter_code
_entity_poly.pdbx_strand_id
1 'polypeptide(L)'
;AGIFGAGANMAFDRATLLAIGGFDEALDTGPPLPGGGDLDIFYRVARTGHSFIYEPQFAVFHEHRRDLAGLQRQYWTWGLAHAAFVMKSYAADPPYRPRFRRLIAWWFKDQLRHLARSLLGRRNALPPRMVVVELLGGVVGLFGEYGRSLQRIERIRKAHT
;
A
#
# COMPACT_ATOMS: atom_id res chain seq x y z
N ALA A 1 2.59 4.52 6.43
CA ALA A 1 1.14 4.83 6.44
C ALA A 1 0.79 5.77 7.59
N GLY A 2 1.00 5.40 8.86
CA GLY A 2 0.42 6.12 10.02
C GLY A 2 0.65 7.63 10.17
N ILE A 3 1.71 8.23 9.59
CA ILE A 3 1.97 9.68 9.71
C ILE A 3 1.23 10.50 8.62
N PHE A 4 0.93 9.89 7.47
CA PHE A 4 0.27 10.56 6.34
C PHE A 4 -1.24 10.25 6.26
N GLY A 5 -1.75 9.46 7.21
CA GLY A 5 -3.13 8.97 7.22
C GLY A 5 -3.28 7.58 6.60
N ALA A 6 -4.53 7.14 6.49
CA ALA A 6 -4.93 5.89 5.84
C ALA A 6 -6.05 6.21 4.84
N GLY A 7 -6.17 5.42 3.76
CA GLY A 7 -7.21 5.58 2.73
C GLY A 7 -8.66 5.37 3.19
N ALA A 8 -8.89 5.40 4.49
CA ALA A 8 -10.11 5.02 5.16
C ALA A 8 -11.08 6.20 5.30
N ASN A 9 -10.54 7.41 5.52
CA ASN A 9 -11.28 8.67 5.44
C ASN A 9 -10.32 9.78 4.98
N MET A 10 -10.58 10.33 3.80
CA MET A 10 -9.69 11.31 3.18
C MET A 10 -10.49 12.24 2.25
N ALA A 11 -10.14 13.52 2.29
CA ALA A 11 -10.69 14.56 1.43
C ALA A 11 -9.54 15.25 0.68
N PHE A 12 -9.80 15.62 -0.57
CA PHE A 12 -8.82 16.25 -1.45
C PHE A 12 -9.40 17.53 -2.03
N ASP A 13 -8.53 18.53 -2.24
CA ASP A 13 -8.85 19.59 -3.18
C ASP A 13 -9.04 18.97 -4.57
N ARG A 14 -10.20 19.25 -5.18
CA ARG A 14 -10.60 18.64 -6.46
C ARG A 14 -9.66 19.04 -7.58
N ALA A 15 -9.22 20.29 -7.64
CA ALA A 15 -8.36 20.78 -8.71
C ALA A 15 -7.00 20.09 -8.66
N THR A 16 -6.39 19.99 -7.47
CA THR A 16 -5.14 19.27 -7.25
C THR A 16 -5.28 17.79 -7.59
N LEU A 17 -6.36 17.13 -7.17
CA LEU A 17 -6.57 15.70 -7.46
C LEU A 17 -6.66 15.42 -8.97
N LEU A 18 -7.37 16.27 -9.71
CA LEU A 18 -7.49 16.14 -11.17
C LEU A 18 -6.16 16.47 -11.87
N ALA A 19 -5.44 17.49 -11.41
CA ALA A 19 -4.16 17.89 -11.98
C ALA A 19 -3.09 16.78 -11.90
N ILE A 20 -3.15 15.93 -10.86
CA ILE A 20 -2.25 14.78 -10.71
C ILE A 20 -2.78 13.48 -11.33
N GLY A 21 -3.92 13.53 -12.04
CA GLY A 21 -4.50 12.39 -12.76
C GLY A 21 -5.41 11.46 -11.94
N GLY A 22 -5.88 11.90 -10.76
CA GLY A 22 -6.79 11.10 -9.93
C GLY A 22 -6.14 9.86 -9.31
N PHE A 23 -6.94 8.89 -8.90
CA PHE A 23 -6.47 7.58 -8.41
C PHE A 23 -6.02 6.70 -9.57
N ASP A 24 -4.98 5.90 -9.34
CA ASP A 24 -4.53 4.93 -10.32
C ASP A 24 -5.34 3.64 -10.20
N GLU A 25 -6.17 3.34 -11.20
CA GLU A 25 -7.01 2.14 -11.21
C GLU A 25 -6.20 0.82 -11.10
N ALA A 26 -4.92 0.82 -11.47
CA ALA A 26 -4.04 -0.34 -11.30
C ALA A 26 -3.51 -0.50 -9.86
N LEU A 27 -3.73 0.49 -8.98
CA LEU A 27 -3.43 0.49 -7.55
C LEU A 27 -4.62 1.07 -6.78
N ASP A 28 -5.56 0.26 -6.33
CA ASP A 28 -6.63 0.71 -5.42
C ASP A 28 -7.39 -0.46 -4.80
N THR A 29 -8.46 -0.24 -4.05
CA THR A 29 -9.28 -1.29 -3.41
C THR A 29 -10.02 -2.24 -4.36
N GLY A 30 -9.74 -2.21 -5.66
CA GLY A 30 -10.35 -3.06 -6.68
C GLY A 30 -9.77 -4.49 -6.75
N PRO A 31 -10.51 -5.43 -7.40
CA PRO A 31 -10.06 -6.80 -7.64
C PRO A 31 -8.67 -6.95 -8.30
N PRO A 32 -8.23 -6.05 -9.21
CA PRO A 32 -6.94 -6.19 -9.86
C PRO A 32 -5.74 -6.14 -8.92
N LEU A 33 -5.77 -5.33 -7.86
CA LEU A 33 -4.69 -5.25 -6.88
C LEU A 33 -5.25 -4.59 -5.62
N PRO A 34 -5.65 -5.35 -4.60
CA PRO A 34 -6.42 -4.81 -3.48
C PRO A 34 -5.57 -3.96 -2.53
N GLY A 35 -5.52 -2.65 -2.79
CA GLY A 35 -4.93 -1.63 -1.92
C GLY A 35 -3.82 -0.81 -2.58
N GLY A 36 -3.20 0.08 -1.80
CA GLY A 36 -2.03 0.87 -2.23
C GLY A 36 -2.37 2.15 -2.99
N GLY A 37 -3.63 2.37 -3.36
CA GLY A 37 -4.10 3.61 -3.97
C GLY A 37 -3.97 4.83 -3.06
N ASP A 38 -4.16 4.63 -1.75
CA ASP A 38 -3.94 5.65 -0.73
C ASP A 38 -2.46 6.03 -0.59
N LEU A 39 -1.56 5.03 -0.53
CA LEU A 39 -0.11 5.28 -0.54
C LEU A 39 0.34 6.03 -1.79
N ASP A 40 -0.18 5.63 -2.94
CA ASP A 40 0.12 6.26 -4.23
C ASP A 40 -0.36 7.71 -4.30
N ILE A 41 -1.64 7.96 -3.96
CA ILE A 41 -2.19 9.32 -4.04
C ILE A 41 -1.52 10.24 -3.01
N PHE A 42 -1.25 9.76 -1.80
CA PHE A 42 -0.54 10.55 -0.79
C PHE A 42 0.89 10.84 -1.24
N TYR A 43 1.59 9.87 -1.84
CA TYR A 43 2.91 10.11 -2.41
C TYR A 43 2.86 11.22 -3.47
N ARG A 44 1.95 11.12 -4.45
CA ARG A 44 1.83 12.11 -5.53
C ARG A 44 1.43 13.49 -5.03
N VAL A 45 0.48 13.59 -4.09
CA VAL A 45 0.11 14.86 -3.45
C VAL A 45 1.32 15.46 -2.72
N ALA A 46 2.05 14.67 -1.93
CA ALA A 46 3.26 15.16 -1.24
C ALA A 46 4.31 15.69 -2.23
N ARG A 47 4.42 15.11 -3.43
CA ARG A 47 5.35 15.57 -4.46
C ARG A 47 4.98 16.92 -5.07
N THR A 48 3.74 17.37 -4.94
CA THR A 48 3.29 18.70 -5.39
C THR A 48 3.61 19.83 -4.39
N GLY A 49 4.09 19.51 -3.19
CA GLY A 49 4.36 20.50 -2.14
C GLY A 49 3.13 20.89 -1.30
N HIS A 50 1.98 20.26 -1.54
CA HIS A 50 0.80 20.42 -0.68
C HIS A 50 1.03 19.77 0.69
N SER A 51 0.34 20.32 1.69
CA SER A 51 0.39 19.84 3.07
C SER A 51 -0.75 18.86 3.37
N PHE A 52 -0.51 17.93 4.29
CA PHE A 52 -1.53 17.04 4.85
C PHE A 52 -2.03 17.63 6.16
N ILE A 53 -3.36 17.67 6.32
CA ILE A 53 -4.00 18.11 7.56
C ILE A 53 -4.74 16.92 8.16
N TYR A 54 -4.49 16.66 9.44
CA TYR A 54 -5.26 15.69 10.20
C TYR A 54 -6.39 16.43 10.93
N GLU A 55 -7.64 16.10 10.61
CA GLU A 55 -8.83 16.67 11.23
C GLU A 55 -9.58 15.61 12.04
N PRO A 56 -9.42 15.56 13.38
CA PRO A 56 -10.03 14.53 14.21
C PRO A 56 -11.56 14.61 14.27
N GLN A 57 -12.18 15.74 13.92
CA GLN A 57 -13.65 15.88 13.91
C GLN A 57 -14.32 15.08 12.79
N PHE A 58 -13.60 14.81 11.69
CA PHE A 58 -14.08 13.95 10.61
C PHE A 58 -13.77 12.48 10.94
N ALA A 59 -14.39 11.98 12.00
CA ALA A 59 -14.27 10.58 12.40
C ALA A 59 -15.25 9.70 11.61
N VAL A 60 -14.78 8.51 11.24
CA VAL A 60 -15.62 7.44 10.68
C VAL A 60 -15.35 6.14 11.42
N PHE A 61 -16.32 5.24 11.40
CA PHE A 61 -16.19 3.91 11.98
C PHE A 61 -15.82 2.90 10.90
N HIS A 62 -14.76 2.13 11.16
CA HIS A 62 -14.34 1.03 10.29
C HIS A 62 -14.70 -0.31 10.90
N GLU A 63 -15.33 -1.17 10.11
CA GLU A 63 -15.54 -2.56 10.51
C GLU A 63 -14.26 -3.37 10.29
N HIS A 64 -13.71 -3.89 11.39
CA HIS A 64 -12.58 -4.82 11.33
C HIS A 64 -13.03 -6.21 10.89
N ARG A 65 -12.09 -6.97 10.31
CA ARG A 65 -12.34 -8.37 9.93
C ARG A 65 -12.68 -9.18 11.19
N ARG A 66 -13.71 -10.03 11.07
CA ARG A 66 -14.25 -10.82 12.18
C ARG A 66 -13.47 -12.12 12.41
N ASP A 67 -12.74 -12.59 11.40
CA ASP A 67 -12.05 -13.88 11.44
C ASP A 67 -10.54 -13.76 11.14
N LEU A 68 -9.81 -14.79 11.57
CA LEU A 68 -8.37 -14.87 11.39
C LEU A 68 -7.99 -15.00 9.91
N ALA A 69 -8.81 -15.68 9.11
CA ALA A 69 -8.59 -15.86 7.68
C ALA A 69 -8.66 -14.53 6.93
N GLY A 70 -9.67 -13.70 7.22
CA GLY A 70 -9.81 -12.36 6.68
C GLY A 70 -8.67 -11.44 7.09
N LEU A 71 -8.20 -11.54 8.34
CA LEU A 71 -7.03 -10.80 8.82
C LEU A 71 -5.76 -11.23 8.09
N GLN A 72 -5.53 -12.53 7.91
CA GLN A 72 -4.36 -13.03 7.16
C GLN A 72 -4.38 -12.57 5.70
N ARG A 73 -5.56 -12.59 5.06
CA ARG A 73 -5.73 -12.06 3.71
C ARG A 73 -5.40 -10.57 3.68
N GLN A 74 -5.81 -9.80 4.69
CA GLN A 74 -5.50 -8.38 4.78
C GLN A 74 -3.98 -8.13 4.87
N TYR A 75 -3.27 -8.84 5.74
CA TYR A 75 -1.80 -8.74 5.84
C TYR A 75 -1.09 -9.09 4.53
N TRP A 76 -1.53 -10.16 3.85
CA TRP A 76 -1.05 -10.48 2.51
C TRP A 76 -1.24 -9.30 1.54
N THR A 77 -2.45 -8.74 1.48
CA THR A 77 -2.77 -7.64 0.56
C THR A 77 -2.01 -6.36 0.91
N TRP A 78 -1.75 -6.08 2.19
CA TRP A 78 -0.94 -4.94 2.61
C TRP A 78 0.50 -5.06 2.11
N GLY A 79 1.13 -6.23 2.29
CA GLY A 79 2.46 -6.48 1.74
C GLY A 79 2.48 -6.31 0.22
N LEU A 80 1.54 -6.97 -0.47
CA LEU A 80 1.39 -6.94 -1.92
C LEU A 80 1.25 -5.51 -2.46
N ALA A 81 0.31 -4.75 -1.91
CA ALA A 81 0.00 -3.40 -2.36
C ALA A 81 1.11 -2.41 -2.03
N HIS A 82 1.72 -2.51 -0.84
CA HIS A 82 2.84 -1.67 -0.46
C HIS A 82 4.02 -1.84 -1.44
N ALA A 83 4.39 -3.08 -1.73
CA ALA A 83 5.48 -3.36 -2.65
C ALA A 83 5.17 -2.94 -4.09
N ALA A 84 3.93 -3.16 -4.56
CA ALA A 84 3.51 -2.70 -5.89
C ALA A 84 3.57 -1.17 -6.02
N PHE A 85 3.10 -0.44 -5.01
CA PHE A 85 3.24 1.01 -4.91
C PHE A 85 4.71 1.46 -4.96
N VAL A 86 5.59 0.80 -4.20
CA VAL A 86 7.03 1.10 -4.20
C VAL A 86 7.62 0.88 -5.59
N MET A 87 7.25 -0.19 -6.28
CA MET A 87 7.75 -0.47 -7.64
C MET A 87 7.23 0.53 -8.67
N LYS A 88 5.95 0.92 -8.60
CA LYS A 88 5.40 2.01 -9.42
C LYS A 88 6.21 3.30 -9.20
N SER A 89 6.36 3.69 -7.94
CA SER A 89 7.03 4.95 -7.58
C SER A 89 8.53 4.94 -7.95
N TYR A 90 9.18 3.79 -7.82
CA TYR A 90 10.56 3.57 -8.28
C TYR A 90 10.72 3.78 -9.79
N ALA A 91 9.74 3.33 -10.58
CA ALA A 91 9.73 3.52 -12.03
C ALA A 91 9.43 4.98 -12.40
N ALA A 92 8.46 5.60 -11.73
CA ALA A 92 7.94 6.93 -12.04
C ALA A 92 8.83 8.09 -11.55
N ASP A 93 9.65 7.89 -10.51
CA ASP A 93 10.45 8.98 -9.90
C ASP A 93 11.96 8.64 -9.82
N PRO A 94 12.71 8.70 -10.95
CA PRO A 94 14.12 8.30 -11.02
C PRO A 94 15.05 8.99 -10.01
N PRO A 95 14.94 10.31 -9.74
CA PRO A 95 15.78 10.98 -8.74
C PRO A 95 15.63 10.40 -7.33
N TYR A 96 14.51 9.76 -7.01
CA TYR A 96 14.20 9.23 -5.67
C TYR A 96 14.50 7.73 -5.52
N ARG A 97 14.96 7.04 -6.58
CA ARG A 97 15.33 5.61 -6.55
C ARG A 97 16.27 5.21 -5.40
N PRO A 98 17.29 5.99 -5.00
CA PRO A 98 18.10 5.66 -3.83
C PRO A 98 17.29 5.58 -2.54
N ARG A 99 16.24 6.40 -2.38
CA ARG A 99 15.34 6.35 -1.22
C ARG A 99 14.48 5.10 -1.24
N PHE A 100 13.92 4.72 -2.39
CA PHE A 100 13.15 3.48 -2.54
C PHE A 100 14.00 2.22 -2.30
N ARG A 101 15.25 2.17 -2.79
CA ARG A 101 16.17 1.05 -2.48
C ARG A 101 16.43 0.92 -0.97
N ARG A 102 16.64 2.05 -0.29
CA ARG A 102 16.80 2.07 1.17
C ARG A 102 15.51 1.64 1.88
N LEU A 103 14.35 2.06 1.40
CA LEU A 103 13.05 1.64 1.92
C LEU A 103 12.87 0.12 1.80
N ILE A 104 13.16 -0.46 0.64
CA ILE A 104 13.09 -1.92 0.42
C ILE A 104 14.04 -2.66 1.36
N ALA A 105 15.31 -2.24 1.42
CA ALA A 105 16.29 -2.86 2.31
C ALA A 105 15.91 -2.74 3.80
N TRP A 106 15.40 -1.58 4.20
CA TRP A 106 14.89 -1.35 5.55
C TRP A 106 13.69 -2.24 5.84
N TRP A 107 12.73 -2.35 4.92
CA TRP A 107 11.53 -3.18 5.09
C TRP A 107 11.89 -4.65 5.26
N PHE A 108 12.80 -5.21 4.47
CA PHE A 108 13.27 -6.60 4.66
C PHE A 108 13.94 -6.79 6.02
N LYS A 109 14.80 -5.86 6.43
CA LYS A 109 15.43 -5.89 7.76
C LYS A 109 14.38 -5.84 8.88
N ASP A 110 13.34 -5.04 8.70
CA ASP A 110 12.26 -4.88 9.65
C ASP A 110 11.38 -6.14 9.75
N GLN A 111 10.99 -6.73 8.61
CA GLN A 111 10.27 -8.01 8.57
C GLN A 111 11.04 -9.15 9.27
N LEU A 112 12.36 -9.24 9.07
CA LEU A 112 13.21 -10.20 9.78
C LEU A 112 13.24 -9.95 11.30
N ARG A 113 13.28 -8.68 11.73
CA ARG A 113 13.19 -8.32 13.14
C ARG A 113 11.82 -8.68 13.72
N HIS A 114 10.72 -8.42 13.00
CA HIS A 114 9.38 -8.78 13.42
C HIS A 114 9.21 -10.29 13.56
N LEU A 115 9.71 -11.07 12.59
CA LEU A 115 9.72 -12.53 12.66
C LEU A 115 10.52 -13.03 13.86
N ALA A 116 11.74 -12.52 14.07
CA ALA A 116 12.56 -12.91 15.21
C ALA A 116 11.88 -12.60 16.56
N ARG A 117 11.28 -11.40 16.71
CA ARG A 117 10.53 -11.03 17.93
C ARG A 117 9.31 -11.93 18.15
N SER A 118 8.64 -12.32 17.07
CA SER A 118 7.50 -13.22 17.09
C SER A 118 7.88 -14.62 17.55
N LEU A 119 8.98 -15.17 17.01
CA LEU A 119 9.52 -16.47 17.41
C LEU A 119 10.05 -16.49 18.84
N LEU A 120 10.62 -15.38 19.30
CA LEU A 120 11.08 -15.20 20.68
C LEU A 120 9.95 -14.97 21.69
N GLY A 121 8.67 -15.06 21.28
CA GLY A 121 7.52 -14.95 22.16
C GLY A 121 7.41 -13.60 22.89
N ARG A 122 7.96 -12.52 22.30
CA ARG A 122 7.94 -11.21 22.96
C ARG A 122 6.51 -10.68 23.08
N ARG A 123 6.21 -10.01 24.21
CA ARG A 123 4.92 -9.31 24.41
C ARG A 123 4.62 -8.38 23.24
N ASN A 124 3.36 -8.35 22.80
CA ASN A 124 2.83 -7.56 21.69
C ASN A 124 3.43 -7.88 20.30
N ALA A 125 4.10 -9.03 20.13
CA ALA A 125 4.54 -9.46 18.81
C ALA A 125 3.36 -10.00 17.98
N LEU A 126 3.34 -9.66 16.70
CA LEU A 126 2.41 -10.27 15.74
C LEU A 126 2.67 -11.78 15.67
N PRO A 127 1.64 -12.63 15.49
CA PRO A 127 1.85 -14.06 15.26
C PRO A 127 2.78 -14.31 14.06
N PRO A 128 3.67 -15.32 14.08
CA PRO A 128 4.69 -15.49 13.03
C PRO A 128 4.06 -15.62 11.65
N ARG A 129 2.89 -16.29 11.59
CA ARG A 129 2.12 -16.48 10.36
C ARG A 129 1.69 -15.16 9.73
N MET A 130 1.36 -14.12 10.51
CA MET A 130 0.99 -12.80 9.98
C MET A 130 2.17 -12.11 9.29
N VAL A 131 3.34 -12.16 9.93
CA VAL A 131 4.59 -11.61 9.38
C VAL A 131 4.95 -12.33 8.08
N VAL A 132 4.83 -13.66 8.06
CA VAL A 132 5.14 -14.46 6.85
C VAL A 132 4.18 -14.15 5.70
N VAL A 133 2.87 -14.06 5.93
CA VAL A 133 1.93 -13.76 4.82
C VAL A 133 2.10 -12.36 4.27
N GLU A 134 2.41 -11.37 5.11
CA GLU A 134 2.74 -10.02 4.65
C GLU A 134 4.04 -10.00 3.84
N LEU A 135 5.07 -10.68 4.33
CA LEU A 135 6.35 -10.80 3.62
C LEU A 135 6.17 -11.44 2.24
N LEU A 136 5.44 -12.55 2.15
CA LEU A 136 5.19 -13.23 0.88
C LEU A 136 4.38 -12.35 -0.09
N GLY A 137 3.36 -11.66 0.41
CA GLY A 137 2.62 -10.67 -0.38
C GLY A 137 3.55 -9.59 -0.93
N GLY A 138 4.42 -9.03 -0.08
CA GLY A 138 5.38 -8.01 -0.47
C GLY A 138 6.40 -8.50 -1.51
N VAL A 139 6.89 -9.73 -1.39
CA VAL A 139 7.74 -10.35 -2.42
C VAL A 139 6.98 -10.41 -3.74
N VAL A 140 5.77 -10.97 -3.78
CA VAL A 140 4.96 -11.02 -5.02
C VAL A 140 4.76 -9.61 -5.62
N GLY A 141 4.55 -8.61 -4.77
CA GLY A 141 4.41 -7.21 -5.15
C GLY A 141 5.66 -6.64 -5.83
N LEU A 142 6.84 -6.90 -5.27
CA LEU A 142 8.12 -6.48 -5.83
C LEU A 142 8.38 -7.13 -7.19
N PHE A 143 7.98 -8.39 -7.37
CA PHE A 143 8.17 -9.17 -8.59
C PHE A 143 7.03 -8.97 -9.61
N GLY A 144 6.71 -7.70 -9.91
CA GLY A 144 5.93 -7.31 -11.09
C GLY A 144 4.41 -7.27 -10.92
N GLU A 145 3.88 -7.23 -9.70
CA GLU A 145 2.43 -7.21 -9.49
C GLU A 145 1.76 -5.99 -10.09
N TYR A 146 2.39 -4.81 -10.01
CA TYR A 146 1.86 -3.60 -10.62
C TYR A 146 1.68 -3.75 -12.15
N GLY A 147 2.67 -4.35 -12.83
CA GLY A 147 2.58 -4.65 -14.26
C GLY A 147 1.46 -5.64 -14.60
N ARG A 148 1.27 -6.69 -13.77
CA ARG A 148 0.14 -7.61 -13.90
C ARG A 148 -1.21 -6.91 -13.67
N SER A 149 -1.27 -5.96 -12.75
CA SER A 149 -2.47 -5.17 -12.48
C SER A 149 -2.86 -4.29 -13.65
N LEU A 150 -1.90 -3.60 -14.27
CA LEU A 150 -2.12 -2.83 -15.50
C LEU A 150 -2.72 -3.69 -16.61
N GLN A 151 -2.19 -4.91 -16.81
CA GLN A 151 -2.73 -5.83 -17.81
C GLN A 151 -4.18 -6.27 -17.48
N ARG A 152 -4.53 -6.42 -16.20
CA ARG A 152 -5.90 -6.76 -15.77
C ARG A 152 -6.86 -5.60 -16.03
N ILE A 153 -6.46 -4.37 -15.70
CA ILE A 153 -7.25 -3.16 -15.97
C ILE A 153 -7.50 -3.00 -17.47
N GLU A 154 -6.47 -3.19 -18.30
CA GLU A 154 -6.62 -3.10 -19.75
C GLU A 154 -7.63 -4.12 -20.30
N ARG A 155 -7.63 -5.35 -19.77
CA ARG A 155 -8.63 -6.36 -20.14
C ARG A 155 -10.05 -5.97 -19.72
N ILE A 156 -10.21 -5.41 -18.52
CA ILE A 156 -11.51 -4.95 -18.01
C ILE A 156 -12.05 -3.83 -18.91
N ARG A 157 -11.23 -2.83 -19.25
CA ARG A 157 -11.62 -1.74 -20.15
C ARG A 157 -12.11 -2.26 -21.50
N LYS A 158 -11.37 -3.18 -22.12
CA LYS A 158 -11.76 -3.82 -23.39
C LYS A 158 -13.05 -4.64 -23.31
N ALA A 159 -13.37 -5.22 -22.16
CA ALA A 159 -14.60 -6.01 -21.99
C ALA A 159 -15.86 -5.13 -21.85
N HIS A 160 -15.69 -3.83 -21.55
CA HIS A 160 -16.78 -2.88 -21.31
C HIS A 160 -16.82 -1.72 -22.32
N THR A 161 -16.08 -1.85 -23.43
CA THR A 161 -16.10 -0.93 -24.58
C THR A 161 -16.68 -1.65 -25.78
#